data_AF-A0A2R5FSV7-F1
#
_entry.id   AF-A0A2R5FSV7-F1
#
_cell.length_a   1.000
_cell.length_b   1.000
_cell.length_c   1.000
_cell.angle_alpha   90.00
_cell.angle_beta   90.00
_cell.angle_gamma   90.00
#
_symmetry.space_group_name_H-M   'P 1'
#
loop_
_entity.id
_entity.type
_entity.pdbx_description
1 polymer ?
#
loop_
_entity_poly.entity_id
_entity_poly.type
_entity_poly.pdbx_seq_one_letter_code
_entity_poly.pdbx_strand_id
1 'polypeptide(L)' 'MTLRESLGLTQRQIAEAVGVTDQTVSNWERGVHAPKLTLRQTIKLCKITRSTVEDLADLFEPEKD' A
#
# COMPACT_ATOMS: atom_id res chain seq x y z
N MET A 1 -11.51 -8.80 -1.46
CA MET A 1 -11.51 -7.74 -0.43
C MET A 1 -10.07 -7.35 -0.19
N THR A 2 -9.73 -6.08 -0.39
CA THR A 2 -8.35 -5.59 -0.25
C THR A 2 -7.99 -5.41 1.23
N LEU A 3 -6.69 -5.39 1.57
CA LEU A 3 -6.21 -5.12 2.94
C LEU A 3 -6.78 -3.80 3.49
N ARG A 4 -6.92 -2.79 2.63
CA ARG A 4 -7.50 -1.50 3.01
C ARG A 4 -8.98 -1.62 3.41
N GLU A 5 -9.75 -2.41 2.66
CA GLU A 5 -11.19 -2.60 2.91
C GLU A 5 -11.47 -3.29 4.24
N SER A 6 -10.67 -4.29 4.62
CA SER A 6 -10.81 -4.97 5.92
C SER A 6 -10.53 -4.06 7.12
N LEU A 7 -9.81 -2.95 6.89
CA LEU A 7 -9.48 -1.94 7.88
C LEU A 7 -10.43 -0.73 7.83
N GLY A 8 -11.41 -0.71 6.93
CA GLY A 8 -12.35 0.41 6.75
C GLY A 8 -11.67 1.70 6.26
N LEU A 9 -10.53 1.58 5.58
CA LEU A 9 -9.76 2.71 5.08
C LEU A 9 -10.18 3.07 3.64
N THR A 10 -9.99 4.32 3.24
CA THR A 10 -10.13 4.80 1.85
C THR A 10 -8.77 4.96 1.18
N GLN A 11 -8.70 4.88 -0.16
CA GLN A 11 -7.43 5.07 -0.89
C GLN A 11 -6.79 6.42 -0.55
N ARG A 12 -7.62 7.47 -0.39
CA ARG A 12 -7.21 8.80 0.03
C ARG A 12 -6.52 8.81 1.40
N GLN A 13 -7.04 8.07 2.39
CA GLN A 13 -6.41 8.01 3.71
C GLN A 13 -5.01 7.37 3.67
N ILE A 14 -4.83 6.32 2.87
CA ILE A 14 -3.49 5.74 2.64
C ILE A 14 -2.59 6.76 1.94
N ALA A 15 -3.10 7.41 0.89
CA ALA A 15 -2.35 8.38 0.11
C ALA A 15 -1.84 9.55 0.96
N GLU A 16 -2.72 10.14 1.78
CA GLU A 16 -2.38 11.22 2.72
C GLU A 16 -1.35 10.77 3.76
N ALA A 17 -1.49 9.56 4.30
CA ALA A 17 -0.54 9.03 5.29
C ALA A 17 0.87 8.86 4.70
N VAL A 18 0.97 8.35 3.47
CA VAL A 18 2.25 8.03 2.82
C VAL A 18 2.79 9.20 1.98
N GLY A 19 2.00 10.25 1.76
CA GLY A 19 2.39 11.43 0.98
C GLY A 19 2.45 11.15 -0.52
N VAL A 20 1.48 10.43 -1.04
CA VAL A 20 1.29 10.15 -2.49
C VAL A 20 -0.11 10.58 -2.93
N THR A 21 -0.46 10.37 -4.19
CA THR A 21 -1.84 10.59 -4.67
C THR A 21 -2.71 9.36 -4.45
N ASP A 22 -4.02 9.55 -4.34
CA ASP A 22 -5.00 8.46 -4.34
C ASP A 22 -4.93 7.62 -5.63
N GLN A 23 -4.67 8.25 -6.78
CA GLN A 23 -4.39 7.56 -8.04
C GLN A 23 -3.16 6.64 -7.95
N THR A 24 -2.12 7.05 -7.21
CA THR A 24 -0.94 6.20 -6.95
C THR A 24 -1.34 4.94 -6.18
N VAL A 25 -2.17 5.08 -5.13
CA VAL A 25 -2.67 3.94 -4.35
C VAL A 25 -3.56 3.03 -5.21
N SER A 26 -4.44 3.60 -6.03
CA SER A 26 -5.24 2.83 -7.00
C SER A 26 -4.36 2.03 -7.97
N ASN A 27 -3.23 2.58 -8.43
CA ASN A 27 -2.31 1.87 -9.31
C ASN A 27 -1.61 0.70 -8.60
N TRP A 28 -1.30 0.83 -7.30
CA TRP A 28 -0.77 -0.25 -6.48
C TRP A 28 -1.78 -1.38 -6.31
N GLU A 29 -3.02 -1.05 -5.94
CA GLU A 29 -4.09 -2.03 -5.72
C GLU A 29 -4.46 -2.81 -6.99
N ARG A 30 -4.21 -2.24 -8.17
CA ARG A 30 -4.45 -2.88 -9.48
C ARG A 30 -3.22 -3.57 -10.05
N GLY A 31 -2.10 -3.61 -9.32
CA GLY A 31 -0.85 -4.21 -9.78
C GLY A 31 -0.17 -3.50 -10.97
N VAL A 32 -0.59 -2.28 -11.31
CA VAL A 32 0.00 -1.54 -12.46
C VAL A 32 1.45 -1.16 -12.16
N HIS A 33 1.72 -0.74 -10.93
CA HIS A 33 3.05 -0.39 -10.46
C HIS A 33 3.25 -0.88 -9.03
N ALA A 34 4.41 -1.47 -8.75
CA ALA A 34 4.84 -1.72 -7.38
C ALA A 34 5.16 -0.37 -6.66
N PRO A 35 4.94 -0.27 -5.35
CA PRO A 35 5.26 0.95 -4.60
C PRO A 35 6.76 1.24 -4.61
N LYS A 36 7.13 2.46 -5.03
CA LYS A 36 8.48 3.00 -4.90
C LYS A 36 8.50 3.98 -3.73
N LEU A 37 8.72 3.46 -2.53
CA LEU A 37 8.63 4.20 -1.28
C LEU A 37 10.00 4.39 -0.64
N THR A 38 10.21 5.56 -0.02
CA THR A 38 11.31 5.72 0.94
C THR A 38 11.06 4.89 2.19
N LEU A 39 12.11 4.58 2.97
CA LEU A 39 11.94 3.85 4.24
C LEU A 39 10.93 4.51 5.19
N ARG A 40 10.91 5.85 5.24
CA ARG A 40 9.93 6.59 6.06
C ARG A 40 8.51 6.36 5.57
N GLN A 41 8.29 6.33 4.25
CA GLN A 41 6.99 6.05 3.65
C GLN A 41 6.55 4.61 3.88
N THR A 42 7.47 3.63 3.77
CA THR A 42 7.21 2.23 4.11
C THR A 42 6.75 2.09 5.56
N ILE A 43 7.45 2.73 6.51
CA ILE A 43 7.04 2.72 7.93
C ILE A 43 5.64 3.30 8.11
N LYS A 44 5.31 4.40 7.42
CA LYS A 44 3.96 5.00 7.51
C LYS A 44 2.90 4.08 6.92
N LEU A 45 3.18 3.42 5.79
CA LEU A 45 2.29 2.48 5.16
C LEU A 45 2.01 1.30 6.10
N CYS A 46 3.04 0.65 6.63
CA CYS A 46 2.92 -0.40 7.65
C CYS A 46 2.05 0.02 8.84
N LYS A 47 2.26 1.24 9.36
CA LYS A 47 1.50 1.75 10.50
C LYS A 47 0.01 1.93 10.20
N ILE A 48 -0.33 2.54 9.06
CA ILE A 48 -1.74 2.78 8.74
C ILE A 48 -2.46 1.48 8.36
N THR A 49 -1.78 0.56 7.69
CA THR A 49 -2.36 -0.73 7.31
C THR A 49 -2.27 -1.79 8.40
N ARG A 50 -1.63 -1.49 9.55
CA ARG A 50 -1.38 -2.45 10.64
C ARG A 50 -0.69 -3.73 10.14
N SER A 51 0.26 -3.55 9.23
CA SER A 51 0.99 -4.63 8.55
C SER A 51 2.48 -4.50 8.80
N THR A 52 3.21 -5.60 8.67
CA THR A 52 4.67 -5.59 8.68
C THR A 52 5.23 -5.29 7.29
N VAL A 53 6.56 -5.24 7.15
CA VAL A 53 7.19 -5.07 5.82
C VAL A 53 7.07 -6.36 5.01
N GLU A 54 7.08 -7.51 5.68
CA GLU A 54 6.87 -8.82 5.09
C GLU A 54 5.47 -8.94 4.48
N ASP A 55 4.43 -8.56 5.23
CA ASP A 55 3.05 -8.51 4.71
C ASP A 55 2.94 -7.63 3.44
N LEU A 56 3.64 -6.49 3.43
CA LEU A 56 3.66 -5.60 2.26
C LEU A 56 4.46 -6.21 1.10
N ALA A 57 5.56 -6.92 1.37
CA ALA A 57 6.32 -7.59 0.34
C ALA A 57 5.44 -8.62 -0.37
N ASP A 58 4.73 -9.47 0.39
CA ASP A 58 3.82 -10.48 -0.16
C ASP A 58 2.68 -9.86 -1.01
N LEU A 59 2.17 -8.68 -0.61
CA LEU A 59 1.12 -7.97 -1.35
C LEU A 59 1.58 -7.36 -2.68
N PHE A 60 2.87 -7.07 -2.81
CA PHE A 60 3.46 -6.44 -3.99
C PHE A 60 4.44 -7.36 -4.72
N GLU A 61 4.58 -8.61 -4.29
CA GLU A 61 5.29 -9.63 -5.04
C GLU A 61 4.57 -9.81 -6.38
N PRO A 62 5.29 -9.67 -7.51
CA PRO A 62 4.70 -10.02 -8.79
C PRO A 62 4.32 -11.51 -8.76
N GLU A 63 3.12 -11.85 -9.24
CA GLU A 63 2.75 -13.24 -9.47
C GLU A 63 3.88 -13.89 -10.29
N LYS A 64 4.47 -14.96 -9.75
CA LYS A 64 5.42 -15.77 -10.49
C LYS A 64 4.61 -16.50 -11.56
N ASP A 65 4.92 -16.23 -12.83
CA ASP A 65 4.53 -17.11 -13.94
C ASP A 65 5.00 -18.56 -13.71
#